data_AF-A0AB33T939-F1
#
_entry.id   AF-A0AB33T939-F1
#
_cell.length_a   1.000
_cell.length_b   1.000
_cell.length_c   1.000
_cell.angle_alpha   90.00
_cell.angle_beta   90.00
_cell.angle_gamma   90.00
#
_symmetry.space_group_name_H-M   'P 1'
#
loop_
_entity.id
_entity.type
_entity.pdbx_description
1 polymer ?
#
loop_
_entity_poly.entity_id
_entity_poly.type
_entity_poly.pdbx_seq_one_letter_code
_entity_poly.pdbx_strand_id
1 'polypeptide(L)'
;MDSEVERRLRQMVFDRLTEIVADRGAITREELESLEVDNQVRRVIDRNRGIWNPSDLNATLSVVSNPKGPYTDTHVGDSLFSYDYEARSTDGANRKLRRAYELELPIILLRTIRAGVFVPVFPVYVVADDMANRRFVLALDESLRSVSDPLHLSPVERAYAERTTKLRLHQPEFRGRILLAYQQQCTVCTLRHGKLLDAAHIIGDHKPNGLPLVQNGLSLCKLHHAAYDTNLLGISPDYAVHINRELMDEVDGPMLRHGLQEMDGRTLALPKRVTDRPSKDRLAERFDEFCAAS
;
A
#
# COMPACT_ATOMS: atom_id res chain seq x y z
N MET A 1 2.08 -24.78 19.35
CA MET A 1 0.65 -24.79 18.91
C MET A 1 0.51 -25.81 17.79
N ASP A 2 -0.65 -26.42 17.58
CA ASP A 2 -0.87 -27.23 16.36
C ASP A 2 -0.82 -26.34 15.11
N SER A 3 -0.31 -26.87 13.98
CA SER A 3 -0.05 -26.05 12.78
C SER A 3 -1.35 -25.57 12.12
N GLU A 4 -2.44 -26.34 12.18
CA GLU A 4 -3.75 -25.92 11.69
C GLU A 4 -4.36 -24.82 12.56
N VAL A 5 -4.24 -24.96 13.88
CA VAL A 5 -4.67 -23.92 14.85
C VAL A 5 -3.91 -22.62 14.61
N GLU A 6 -2.60 -22.70 14.37
CA GLU A 6 -1.78 -21.52 14.04
C GLU A 6 -2.18 -20.89 12.70
N ARG A 7 -2.51 -21.67 11.67
CA ARG A 7 -3.02 -21.15 10.39
C ARG A 7 -4.34 -20.41 10.57
N ARG A 8 -5.28 -20.98 11.33
CA ARG A 8 -6.58 -20.33 11.60
C ARG A 8 -6.41 -19.00 12.32
N LEU A 9 -5.54 -18.95 13.34
CA LEU A 9 -5.22 -17.73 14.05
C LEU A 9 -4.60 -16.66 13.13
N ARG A 10 -3.67 -17.05 12.25
CA ARG A 10 -3.08 -16.13 11.25
C ARG A 10 -4.17 -15.55 10.33
N GLN A 11 -5.10 -16.38 9.86
CA GLN A 11 -6.22 -15.91 9.03
C GLN A 11 -7.07 -14.86 9.77
N MET A 12 -7.40 -15.11 11.04
CA MET A 12 -8.17 -14.15 11.85
C MET A 12 -7.44 -12.82 12.06
N VAL A 13 -6.11 -12.86 12.23
CA VAL A 13 -5.28 -11.66 12.25
C VAL A 13 -5.32 -10.92 10.90
N PHE A 14 -5.24 -11.66 9.79
CA PHE A 14 -5.27 -11.08 8.44
C PHE A 14 -6.60 -10.41 8.13
N ASP A 15 -7.72 -11.05 8.48
CA ASP A 15 -9.05 -10.51 8.28
C ASP A 15 -9.21 -9.18 9.06
N ARG A 16 -8.76 -9.16 10.32
CA ARG A 16 -8.80 -7.96 11.15
C ARG A 16 -7.95 -6.82 10.59
N LEU A 17 -6.73 -7.12 10.14
CA LEU A 17 -5.86 -6.13 9.50
C LEU A 17 -6.46 -5.60 8.20
N THR A 18 -7.14 -6.46 7.44
CA THR A 18 -7.82 -6.09 6.19
C THR A 18 -8.93 -5.07 6.47
N GLU A 19 -9.76 -5.29 7.48
CA GLU A 19 -10.82 -4.36 7.87
C GLU A 19 -10.27 -2.97 8.23
N ILE A 20 -9.22 -2.94 9.05
CA ILE A 20 -8.56 -1.71 9.50
C ILE A 20 -7.98 -0.92 8.32
N VAL A 21 -7.27 -1.61 7.43
CA VAL A 21 -6.55 -0.98 6.31
C VAL A 21 -7.51 -0.60 5.18
N ALA A 22 -8.60 -1.34 4.98
CA ALA A 22 -9.62 -0.98 4.00
C ALA A 22 -10.18 0.42 4.24
N ASP A 23 -10.36 0.80 5.51
CA ASP A 23 -10.83 2.12 5.88
C ASP A 23 -9.70 3.15 5.94
N ARG A 24 -8.56 2.84 6.54
CA ARG A 24 -7.56 3.87 6.87
C ARG A 24 -6.35 3.92 5.94
N GLY A 25 -6.18 2.90 5.11
CA GLY A 25 -5.01 2.69 4.24
C GLY A 25 -3.74 2.28 4.97
N ALA A 26 -3.70 2.39 6.29
CA ALA A 26 -2.54 2.09 7.13
C ALA A 26 -2.98 1.75 8.56
N ILE A 27 -2.04 1.27 9.37
CA ILE A 27 -2.24 0.92 10.77
C ILE A 27 -1.10 1.49 11.62
N THR A 28 -1.41 1.93 12.84
CA THR A 28 -0.41 2.49 13.75
C THR A 28 0.31 1.39 14.54
N ARG A 29 1.47 1.73 15.11
CA ARG A 29 2.21 0.85 16.03
C ARG A 29 1.35 0.46 17.24
N GLU A 30 0.66 1.43 17.83
CA GLU A 30 -0.20 1.20 19.00
C GLU A 30 -1.23 0.10 18.70
N GLU A 31 -1.88 0.17 17.55
CA GLU A 31 -2.88 -0.81 17.13
C GLU A 31 -2.29 -2.18 16.78
N LEU A 32 -1.06 -2.22 16.25
CA LEU A 32 -0.34 -3.47 16.06
C LEU A 32 0.12 -4.07 17.40
N GLU A 33 0.30 -3.27 18.46
CA GLU A 33 0.64 -3.76 19.79
C GLU A 33 -0.56 -4.29 20.57
N SER A 34 -1.77 -3.83 20.24
CA SER A 34 -3.03 -4.18 20.89
C SER A 34 -4.14 -4.60 19.92
N LEU A 35 -3.82 -5.39 18.89
CA LEU A 35 -4.81 -5.81 17.89
C LEU A 35 -5.85 -6.74 18.51
N GLU A 36 -7.13 -6.36 18.47
CA GLU A 36 -8.24 -7.20 18.92
C GLU A 36 -8.58 -8.26 17.86
N VAL A 37 -8.39 -9.53 18.19
CA VAL A 37 -8.71 -10.69 17.36
C VAL A 37 -9.46 -11.69 18.23
N ASP A 38 -10.70 -12.02 17.86
CA ASP A 38 -11.56 -12.97 18.60
C ASP A 38 -11.68 -12.66 20.10
N ASN A 39 -11.99 -11.40 20.41
CA ASN A 39 -12.10 -10.86 21.77
C ASN A 39 -10.82 -11.00 22.62
N GLN A 40 -9.67 -11.24 21.99
CA GLN A 40 -8.37 -11.27 22.63
C GLN A 40 -7.47 -10.19 22.05
N VAL A 41 -6.74 -9.50 22.93
CA VAL A 41 -5.72 -8.54 22.52
C VAL A 41 -4.46 -9.31 22.17
N ARG A 42 -3.99 -9.16 20.92
CA ARG A 42 -2.77 -9.80 20.42
C ARG A 42 -1.81 -8.78 19.83
N ARG A 43 -0.56 -8.89 20.22
CA ARG A 43 0.54 -8.16 19.59
C ARG A 43 0.93 -8.81 18.27
N VAL A 44 1.06 -8.01 17.23
CA VAL A 44 1.45 -8.44 15.87
C VAL A 44 2.70 -7.70 15.35
N ILE A 45 3.42 -6.97 16.20
CA ILE A 45 4.69 -6.30 15.88
C ILE A 45 5.65 -6.39 17.08
N ASP A 46 6.96 -6.45 16.85
CA ASP A 46 7.96 -6.31 17.91
C ASP A 46 8.18 -4.83 18.29
N ARG A 47 8.54 -4.57 19.54
CA ARG A 47 8.77 -3.21 20.06
C ARG A 47 10.08 -2.61 19.57
N ASN A 48 11.13 -3.44 19.49
CA ASN A 48 12.52 -2.99 19.34
C ASN A 48 13.24 -3.67 18.18
N ARG A 49 12.65 -4.71 17.57
CA ARG A 49 13.27 -5.54 16.54
C ARG A 49 12.47 -5.53 15.24
N GLY A 50 13.13 -5.96 14.16
CA GLY A 50 12.51 -6.12 12.86
C GLY A 50 11.64 -7.38 12.73
N ILE A 51 11.83 -8.39 13.59
CA ILE A 51 11.14 -9.69 13.48
C ILE A 51 10.33 -9.92 14.75
N TRP A 52 9.02 -10.18 14.60
CA TRP A 52 8.14 -10.54 15.70
C TRP A 52 7.88 -12.04 15.75
N ASN A 53 8.31 -12.63 16.86
CA ASN A 53 8.25 -14.05 17.14
C ASN A 53 7.45 -14.30 18.42
N PRO A 54 6.10 -14.37 18.35
CA PRO A 54 5.28 -14.72 19.51
C PRO A 54 5.75 -16.03 20.16
N SER A 55 5.71 -16.11 21.49
CA SER A 55 6.17 -17.30 22.21
C SER A 55 5.28 -18.52 21.99
N ASP A 56 3.98 -18.29 21.79
CA ASP A 56 2.94 -19.31 21.60
C ASP A 56 2.89 -19.90 20.17
N LEU A 57 3.47 -19.22 19.19
CA LEU A 57 3.49 -19.66 17.78
C LEU A 57 4.77 -20.42 17.44
N ASN A 58 4.69 -21.36 16.49
CA ASN A 58 5.84 -22.15 16.08
C ASN A 58 6.79 -21.35 15.16
N ALA A 59 6.24 -20.40 14.38
CA ALA A 59 6.96 -19.64 13.37
C ALA A 59 6.79 -18.11 13.55
N THR A 60 7.56 -17.33 12.79
CA THR A 60 7.46 -15.86 12.78
C THR A 60 6.07 -15.41 12.39
N LEU A 61 5.53 -14.39 13.07
CA LEU A 61 4.22 -13.83 12.73
C LEU A 61 4.36 -12.65 11.77
N SER A 62 5.28 -11.73 12.06
CA SER A 62 5.49 -10.55 11.24
C SER A 62 6.95 -10.12 11.18
N VAL A 63 7.26 -9.39 10.12
CA VAL A 63 8.54 -8.73 9.89
C VAL A 63 8.29 -7.27 9.51
N VAL A 64 9.16 -6.38 9.96
CA VAL A 64 9.13 -4.95 9.65
C VAL A 64 10.21 -4.68 8.61
N SER A 65 9.82 -4.01 7.53
CA SER A 65 10.72 -3.54 6.49
C SER A 65 10.58 -2.04 6.33
N ASN A 66 11.70 -1.34 6.45
CA ASN A 66 11.78 0.11 6.31
C ASN A 66 12.33 0.44 4.92
N PRO A 67 11.52 1.01 4.01
CA PRO A 67 12.04 1.49 2.74
C PRO A 67 13.09 2.58 2.98
N LYS A 68 14.29 2.47 2.40
CA LYS A 68 15.33 3.52 2.44
C LYS A 68 15.03 4.69 1.48
N GLY A 69 13.81 4.78 0.95
CA GLY A 69 13.31 5.80 0.02
C GLY A 69 12.00 5.36 -0.62
N PRO A 70 11.37 6.16 -1.51
CA PRO A 70 10.13 5.77 -2.18
C PRO A 70 10.24 4.44 -2.94
N TYR A 71 11.49 4.09 -3.33
CA TYR A 71 11.83 2.96 -4.17
C TYR A 71 13.30 2.49 -4.08
N THR A 72 13.90 2.39 -2.90
CA THR A 72 15.28 1.83 -2.80
C THR A 72 15.35 0.31 -2.79
N ASP A 73 14.21 -0.39 -2.70
CA ASP A 73 14.13 -1.86 -2.60
C ASP A 73 13.52 -2.49 -3.87
N THR A 74 13.46 -1.74 -4.98
CA THR A 74 12.38 -1.85 -5.99
C THR A 74 12.75 -2.46 -7.32
N HIS A 75 14.02 -2.78 -7.53
CA HIS A 75 14.31 -3.73 -8.60
C HIS A 75 14.14 -5.09 -7.96
N VAL A 76 13.06 -5.80 -8.33
CA VAL A 76 13.11 -7.26 -8.34
C VAL A 76 14.31 -7.56 -9.24
N GLY A 77 15.45 -7.83 -8.62
CA GLY A 77 16.69 -8.07 -9.34
C GLY A 77 16.60 -9.45 -9.98
N ASP A 78 17.63 -10.25 -9.78
CA ASP A 78 17.56 -11.65 -10.18
C ASP A 78 16.67 -12.49 -9.23
N SER A 79 16.27 -11.97 -8.07
CA SER A 79 15.50 -12.70 -7.04
C SER A 79 14.13 -12.06 -6.73
N LEU A 80 13.24 -12.83 -6.07
CA LEU A 80 12.05 -12.26 -5.42
C LEU A 80 12.43 -11.31 -4.26
N PHE A 81 11.41 -10.77 -3.56
CA PHE A 81 11.60 -9.75 -2.52
C PHE A 81 12.56 -10.21 -1.42
N SER A 82 13.65 -9.48 -1.22
CA SER A 82 14.67 -9.83 -0.22
C SER A 82 14.37 -9.20 1.13
N TYR A 83 14.56 -9.96 2.20
CA TYR A 83 14.48 -9.49 3.58
C TYR A 83 15.77 -9.82 4.33
N ASP A 84 16.51 -8.79 4.73
CA ASP A 84 17.80 -8.93 5.42
C ASP A 84 17.64 -9.63 6.78
N TYR A 85 18.63 -10.44 7.14
CA TYR A 85 18.70 -11.03 8.47
C TYR A 85 18.77 -9.97 9.57
N GLU A 86 18.27 -10.32 10.76
CA GLU A 86 18.55 -9.51 11.94
C GLU A 86 20.06 -9.50 12.24
N ALA A 87 20.66 -8.30 12.32
CA ALA A 87 22.11 -8.10 12.37
C ALA A 87 22.83 -8.75 13.56
N ARG A 88 22.10 -9.05 14.65
CA ARG A 88 22.70 -9.44 15.94
C ARG A 88 22.92 -10.94 16.16
N SER A 89 22.35 -11.85 15.33
CA SER A 89 22.62 -13.30 15.37
C SER A 89 21.91 -14.08 14.25
N THR A 90 22.51 -15.14 13.73
CA THR A 90 21.93 -16.09 12.77
C THR A 90 20.97 -17.13 13.39
N ASP A 91 21.02 -17.35 14.71
CA ASP A 91 20.36 -18.49 15.39
C ASP A 91 19.13 -18.09 16.24
N GLY A 92 18.92 -16.79 16.44
CA GLY A 92 17.82 -16.20 17.19
C GLY A 92 16.54 -16.02 16.37
N ALA A 93 16.15 -14.77 16.10
CA ALA A 93 14.87 -14.46 15.47
C ALA A 93 14.73 -15.08 14.06
N ASN A 94 15.84 -15.20 13.33
CA ASN A 94 15.93 -15.84 12.02
C ASN A 94 15.51 -17.32 12.04
N ARG A 95 15.64 -18.03 13.18
CA ARG A 95 15.22 -19.43 13.31
C ARG A 95 13.71 -19.62 13.10
N LYS A 96 12.87 -18.72 13.63
CA LYS A 96 11.41 -18.82 13.42
C LYS A 96 10.97 -18.37 12.02
N LEU A 97 11.80 -17.60 11.30
CA LEU A 97 11.59 -17.33 9.87
C LEU A 97 11.89 -18.57 9.02
N ARG A 98 12.99 -19.29 9.30
CA ARG A 98 13.23 -20.62 8.72
C ARG A 98 12.11 -21.58 9.04
N ARG A 99 11.59 -21.54 10.27
CA ARG A 99 10.43 -22.37 10.62
C ARG A 99 9.16 -22.00 9.85
N ALA A 100 8.97 -20.71 9.50
CA ALA A 100 7.87 -20.29 8.64
C ALA A 100 8.00 -20.85 7.21
N TYR A 101 9.24 -20.93 6.69
CA TYR A 101 9.55 -21.59 5.43
C TYR A 101 9.25 -23.10 5.50
N GLU A 102 9.83 -23.82 6.47
CA GLU A 102 9.66 -25.27 6.64
C GLU A 102 8.21 -25.70 6.85
N LEU A 103 7.43 -24.89 7.57
CA LEU A 103 6.01 -25.16 7.85
C LEU A 103 5.07 -24.57 6.80
N GLU A 104 5.60 -23.84 5.82
CA GLU A 104 4.82 -23.12 4.81
C GLU A 104 3.72 -22.23 5.44
N LEU A 105 4.08 -21.48 6.49
CA LEU A 105 3.17 -20.61 7.20
C LEU A 105 3.27 -19.17 6.67
N PRO A 106 2.14 -18.52 6.32
CA PRO A 106 2.15 -17.15 5.84
C PRO A 106 2.49 -16.18 6.96
N ILE A 107 3.32 -15.17 6.68
CA ILE A 107 3.70 -14.09 7.60
C ILE A 107 3.13 -12.74 7.14
N ILE A 108 3.27 -11.74 8.00
CA ILE A 108 2.91 -10.35 7.71
C ILE A 108 4.20 -9.55 7.45
N LEU A 109 4.29 -8.93 6.27
CA LEU A 109 5.32 -7.93 5.97
C LEU A 109 4.76 -6.54 6.30
N LEU A 110 5.24 -5.93 7.38
CA LEU A 110 4.88 -4.58 7.81
C LEU A 110 5.80 -3.56 7.14
N ARG A 111 5.28 -2.84 6.15
CA ARG A 111 6.02 -1.79 5.44
C ARG A 111 5.83 -0.45 6.13
N THR A 112 6.92 0.14 6.62
CA THR A 112 6.87 1.44 7.28
C THR A 112 6.66 2.55 6.24
N ILE A 113 5.58 3.34 6.39
CA ILE A 113 5.33 4.51 5.52
C ILE A 113 5.66 5.84 6.20
N ARG A 114 5.63 5.88 7.54
CA ARG A 114 6.22 6.92 8.38
C ARG A 114 6.47 6.36 9.78
N ALA A 115 7.17 7.11 10.64
CA ALA A 115 7.42 6.69 12.02
C ALA A 115 6.13 6.24 12.73
N GLY A 116 6.11 4.98 13.17
CA GLY A 116 4.98 4.37 13.89
C GLY A 116 3.75 4.07 13.04
N VAL A 117 3.81 4.15 11.71
CA VAL A 117 2.67 3.86 10.82
C VAL A 117 3.11 2.92 9.70
N PHE A 118 2.33 1.86 9.50
CA PHE A 118 2.68 0.74 8.66
C PHE A 118 1.55 0.41 7.68
N VAL A 119 1.93 -0.20 6.56
CA VAL A 119 1.03 -0.91 5.66
C VAL A 119 1.35 -2.40 5.77
N PRO A 120 0.42 -3.23 6.29
CA PRO A 120 0.63 -4.67 6.38
C PRO A 120 0.37 -5.34 5.03
N VAL A 121 1.33 -6.13 4.56
CA VAL A 121 1.24 -6.97 3.36
C VAL A 121 1.19 -8.42 3.80
N PHE A 122 0.10 -9.12 3.47
CA PHE A 122 -0.14 -10.52 3.83
C PHE A 122 -1.19 -11.13 2.88
N PRO A 123 -1.19 -12.47 2.68
CA PRO A 123 -0.14 -13.38 3.10
C PRO A 123 1.17 -13.13 2.34
N VAL A 124 2.30 -13.36 3.03
CA VAL A 124 3.65 -13.37 2.45
C VAL A 124 4.33 -14.65 2.91
N TYR A 125 5.14 -15.28 2.06
CA TYR A 125 5.78 -16.55 2.37
C TYR A 125 7.29 -16.43 2.28
N VAL A 126 8.01 -17.04 3.21
CA VAL A 126 9.44 -17.26 3.05
C VAL A 126 9.59 -18.43 2.08
N VAL A 127 10.37 -18.25 1.00
CA VAL A 127 10.53 -19.26 -0.06
C VAL A 127 11.98 -19.69 -0.26
N ALA A 128 12.94 -18.94 0.27
CA ALA A 128 14.32 -19.36 0.36
C ALA A 128 15.04 -18.72 1.54
N ASP A 129 16.10 -19.39 1.98
CA ASP A 129 17.05 -18.89 2.96
C ASP A 129 18.45 -18.78 2.34
N ASP A 130 18.82 -17.58 1.90
CA ASP A 130 20.12 -17.27 1.30
C ASP A 130 21.11 -16.91 2.41
N MET A 131 21.62 -17.95 3.06
CA MET A 131 22.57 -17.83 4.16
C MET A 131 23.88 -17.13 3.74
N ALA A 132 24.32 -17.28 2.49
CA ALA A 132 25.54 -16.68 1.98
C ALA A 132 25.43 -15.15 1.96
N ASN A 133 24.30 -14.62 1.50
CA ASN A 133 24.03 -13.18 1.49
C ASN A 133 23.28 -12.70 2.75
N ARG A 134 23.03 -13.58 3.72
CA ARG A 134 22.32 -13.29 4.98
C ARG A 134 20.95 -12.63 4.77
N ARG A 135 20.14 -13.21 3.88
CA ARG A 135 18.80 -12.72 3.57
C ARG A 135 17.81 -13.87 3.38
N PHE A 136 16.55 -13.61 3.67
CA PHE A 136 15.44 -14.45 3.26
C PHE A 136 14.85 -13.93 1.95
N VAL A 137 14.31 -14.83 1.15
CA VAL A 137 13.54 -14.48 -0.05
C VAL A 137 12.06 -14.68 0.25
N LEU A 138 11.26 -13.66 -0.05
CA LEU A 138 9.84 -13.61 0.24
C LEU A 138 9.00 -13.61 -1.05
N ALA A 139 8.01 -14.49 -1.12
CA ALA A 139 6.95 -14.44 -2.12
C ALA A 139 5.77 -13.61 -1.59
N LEU A 140 5.40 -12.56 -2.33
CA LEU A 140 4.31 -11.63 -1.98
C LEU A 140 2.91 -12.13 -2.39
N ASP A 141 2.86 -13.26 -3.07
CA ASP A 141 1.67 -13.93 -3.59
C ASP A 141 1.86 -15.45 -3.61
N GLU A 142 0.76 -16.18 -3.54
CA GLU A 142 0.73 -17.66 -3.54
C GLU A 142 1.39 -18.25 -4.78
N SER A 143 1.14 -17.67 -5.95
CA SER A 143 1.67 -18.17 -7.23
C SER A 143 3.20 -18.09 -7.34
N LEU A 144 3.82 -17.19 -6.57
CA LEU A 144 5.28 -17.03 -6.52
C LEU A 144 5.95 -18.03 -5.58
N ARG A 145 5.18 -18.83 -4.81
CA ARG A 145 5.74 -19.83 -3.89
C ARG A 145 6.41 -20.98 -4.61
N SER A 146 5.95 -21.32 -5.81
CA SER A 146 6.37 -22.50 -6.58
C SER A 146 7.37 -22.17 -7.70
N VAL A 147 7.97 -20.98 -7.66
CA VAL A 147 9.07 -20.61 -8.56
C VAL A 147 10.24 -21.57 -8.38
N SER A 148 10.83 -22.02 -9.49
CA SER A 148 11.84 -23.09 -9.48
C SER A 148 13.15 -22.64 -8.82
N ASP A 149 13.62 -21.44 -9.13
CA ASP A 149 14.76 -20.80 -8.47
C ASP A 149 14.37 -19.37 -8.04
N PRO A 150 13.98 -19.15 -6.77
CA PRO A 150 13.58 -17.84 -6.28
C PRO A 150 14.73 -16.82 -6.17
N LEU A 151 15.99 -17.26 -6.34
CA LEU A 151 17.19 -16.41 -6.37
C LEU A 151 17.58 -16.00 -7.80
N HIS A 152 17.16 -16.75 -8.82
CA HIS A 152 17.46 -16.49 -10.23
C HIS A 152 16.22 -16.69 -11.11
N LEU A 153 15.38 -15.66 -11.18
CA LEU A 153 14.14 -15.64 -11.95
C LEU A 153 14.39 -15.63 -13.45
N SER A 154 13.66 -16.47 -14.17
CA SER A 154 13.53 -16.34 -15.63
C SER A 154 12.88 -15.00 -16.01
N PRO A 155 13.00 -14.53 -17.27
CA PRO A 155 12.40 -13.26 -17.71
C PRO A 155 10.88 -13.19 -17.47
N VAL A 156 10.16 -14.31 -17.63
CA VAL A 156 8.71 -14.37 -17.42
C VAL A 156 8.36 -14.28 -15.93
N GLU A 157 9.08 -15.02 -15.08
CA GLU A 157 8.89 -14.98 -13.62
C GLU A 157 9.23 -13.59 -13.07
N ARG A 158 10.28 -12.95 -13.60
CA ARG A 158 10.67 -11.59 -13.22
C ARG A 158 9.58 -10.57 -13.54
N ALA A 159 9.06 -10.55 -14.77
CA ALA A 159 7.98 -9.64 -15.15
C ALA A 159 6.72 -9.85 -14.28
N TYR A 160 6.42 -11.10 -13.94
CA TYR A 160 5.31 -11.44 -13.06
C TYR A 160 5.55 -10.99 -11.60
N ALA A 161 6.76 -11.19 -11.08
CA ALA A 161 7.17 -10.76 -9.75
C ALA A 161 7.18 -9.23 -9.62
N GLU A 162 7.64 -8.50 -10.64
CA GLU A 162 7.59 -7.02 -10.70
C GLU A 162 6.15 -6.51 -10.64
N ARG A 163 5.25 -7.09 -11.47
CA ARG A 163 3.82 -6.76 -11.43
C ARG A 163 3.21 -7.04 -10.06
N THR A 164 3.50 -8.20 -9.48
CA THR A 164 3.02 -8.60 -8.16
C THR A 164 3.51 -7.64 -7.09
N THR A 165 4.78 -7.25 -7.12
CA THR A 165 5.36 -6.28 -6.19
C THR A 165 4.69 -4.91 -6.31
N LYS A 166 4.44 -4.44 -7.54
CA LYS A 166 3.69 -3.20 -7.78
C LYS A 166 2.30 -3.25 -7.15
N LEU A 167 1.55 -4.32 -7.38
CA LEU A 167 0.16 -4.46 -6.89
C LEU A 167 0.06 -4.70 -5.39
N ARG A 168 0.94 -5.54 -4.83
CA ARG A 168 0.83 -6.03 -3.43
C ARG A 168 1.59 -5.17 -2.43
N LEU A 169 2.57 -4.41 -2.88
CA LEU A 169 3.47 -3.64 -2.01
C LEU A 169 3.40 -2.15 -2.33
N HIS A 170 3.68 -1.73 -3.57
CA HIS A 170 3.78 -0.30 -3.91
C HIS A 170 2.44 0.43 -3.89
N GLN A 171 1.39 -0.15 -4.49
CA GLN A 171 0.07 0.48 -4.52
C GLN A 171 -0.55 0.62 -3.11
N PRO A 172 -0.53 -0.39 -2.23
CA PRO A 172 -0.97 -0.22 -0.85
C PRO A 172 -0.15 0.80 -0.06
N GLU A 173 1.17 0.83 -0.23
CA GLU A 173 2.02 1.86 0.39
C GLU A 173 1.65 3.27 -0.04
N PHE A 174 1.50 3.48 -1.36
CA PHE A 174 1.09 4.75 -1.92
C PHE A 174 -0.28 5.15 -1.38
N ARG A 175 -1.26 4.24 -1.41
CA ARG A 175 -2.59 4.44 -0.85
C ARG A 175 -2.54 4.87 0.61
N GLY A 176 -1.79 4.16 1.45
CA GLY A 176 -1.63 4.47 2.86
C GLY A 176 -1.03 5.87 3.09
N ARG A 177 -0.01 6.24 2.32
CA ARG A 177 0.60 7.58 2.38
C ARG A 177 -0.39 8.68 2.01
N ILE A 178 -1.17 8.49 0.94
CA ILE A 178 -2.16 9.47 0.48
C ILE A 178 -3.30 9.61 1.48
N LEU A 179 -3.95 8.53 1.91
CA LEU A 179 -5.04 8.60 2.89
C LEU A 179 -4.61 9.26 4.19
N LEU A 180 -3.37 9.00 4.64
CA LEU A 180 -2.82 9.62 5.83
C LEU A 180 -2.59 11.13 5.66
N ALA A 181 -2.07 11.56 4.51
CA ALA A 181 -1.82 12.97 4.21
C ALA A 181 -3.12 13.79 4.12
N TYR A 182 -4.16 13.21 3.51
CA TYR A 182 -5.48 13.83 3.34
C TYR A 182 -6.44 13.58 4.51
N GLN A 183 -6.00 12.92 5.58
CA GLN A 183 -6.85 12.62 6.75
C GLN A 183 -8.12 11.83 6.40
N GLN A 184 -7.99 10.85 5.48
CA GLN A 184 -9.07 9.95 5.05
C GLN A 184 -10.30 10.69 4.51
N GLN A 185 -10.08 11.74 3.72
CA GLN A 185 -11.17 12.45 3.03
C GLN A 185 -10.92 12.58 1.54
N CYS A 186 -11.98 12.63 0.74
CA CYS A 186 -11.88 13.04 -0.66
C CYS A 186 -11.46 14.52 -0.73
N THR A 187 -10.44 14.83 -1.52
CA THR A 187 -9.95 16.20 -1.68
C THR A 187 -10.93 17.11 -2.43
N VAL A 188 -11.90 16.55 -3.17
CA VAL A 188 -12.91 17.28 -3.93
C VAL A 188 -14.18 17.51 -3.09
N CYS A 189 -14.86 16.43 -2.69
CA CYS A 189 -16.14 16.53 -1.99
C CYS A 189 -16.07 16.38 -0.48
N THR A 190 -14.88 16.17 0.10
CA THR A 190 -14.67 15.99 1.55
C THR A 190 -15.35 14.77 2.18
N LEU A 191 -15.84 13.79 1.38
CA LEU A 191 -16.35 12.51 1.87
C LEU A 191 -15.30 11.81 2.76
N ARG A 192 -15.66 11.47 4.00
CA ARG A 192 -14.77 10.86 5.01
C ARG A 192 -15.07 9.39 5.26
N HIS A 193 -15.06 8.60 4.20
CA HIS A 193 -15.25 7.16 4.31
C HIS A 193 -14.19 6.44 3.49
N GLY A 194 -13.11 5.98 4.14
CA GLY A 194 -11.91 5.57 3.41
C GLY A 194 -12.06 4.31 2.57
N LYS A 195 -13.03 3.43 2.88
CA LYS A 195 -13.44 2.33 1.99
C LYS A 195 -13.95 2.81 0.62
N LEU A 196 -14.45 4.06 0.54
CA LEU A 196 -14.91 4.70 -0.69
C LEU A 196 -13.86 5.63 -1.31
N LEU A 197 -12.68 5.73 -0.71
CA LEU A 197 -11.57 6.55 -1.20
C LEU A 197 -10.54 5.71 -1.94
N ASP A 198 -9.83 6.35 -2.85
CA ASP A 198 -8.69 5.87 -3.61
C ASP A 198 -7.55 6.88 -3.57
N ALA A 199 -6.35 6.38 -3.86
CA ALA A 199 -5.18 7.21 -4.12
C ALA A 199 -4.94 7.28 -5.63
N ALA A 200 -5.35 8.40 -6.22
CA ALA A 200 -5.14 8.68 -7.62
C ALA A 200 -3.77 9.31 -7.82
N HIS A 201 -3.08 8.93 -8.89
CA HIS A 201 -1.89 9.66 -9.31
C HIS A 201 -2.31 10.91 -10.10
N ILE A 202 -1.59 12.02 -9.91
CA ILE A 202 -1.74 13.21 -10.77
C ILE A 202 -1.13 12.89 -12.14
N ILE A 203 0.17 12.56 -12.14
CA ILE A 203 0.87 11.98 -13.30
C ILE A 203 0.88 10.47 -13.15
N GLY A 204 0.23 9.78 -14.09
CA GLY A 204 0.08 8.33 -14.08
C GLY A 204 1.41 7.58 -13.92
N ASP A 205 1.39 6.50 -13.15
CA ASP A 205 2.57 5.73 -12.73
C ASP A 205 3.33 5.01 -13.86
N HIS A 206 2.77 5.02 -15.07
CA HIS A 206 3.38 4.52 -16.31
C HIS A 206 4.19 5.61 -17.05
N LYS A 207 4.06 6.88 -16.64
CA LYS A 207 4.77 8.01 -17.26
C LYS A 207 6.12 8.26 -16.56
N PRO A 208 7.11 8.84 -17.26
CA PRO A 208 8.45 9.10 -16.69
C PRO A 208 8.44 9.87 -15.35
N ASN A 209 7.48 10.79 -15.15
CA ASN A 209 7.35 11.61 -13.94
C ASN A 209 6.32 11.07 -12.92
N GLY A 210 5.77 9.87 -13.15
CA GLY A 210 4.73 9.22 -12.35
C GLY A 210 5.20 8.62 -11.02
N LEU A 211 6.05 9.34 -10.29
CA LEU A 211 6.59 8.87 -9.02
C LEU A 211 5.48 8.79 -7.95
N PRO A 212 5.49 7.81 -7.03
CA PRO A 212 4.47 7.58 -5.99
C PRO A 212 4.69 8.51 -4.78
N LEU A 213 4.92 9.77 -5.06
CA LEU A 213 5.13 10.79 -4.04
C LEU A 213 3.77 11.32 -3.59
N VAL A 214 3.68 11.76 -2.33
CA VAL A 214 2.44 12.38 -1.83
C VAL A 214 2.06 13.60 -2.67
N GLN A 215 3.04 14.36 -3.15
CA GLN A 215 2.83 15.51 -4.04
C GLN A 215 2.33 15.13 -5.45
N ASN A 216 2.45 13.86 -5.84
CA ASN A 216 1.89 13.31 -7.08
C ASN A 216 0.60 12.52 -6.82
N GLY A 217 -0.02 12.66 -5.65
CA GLY A 217 -1.20 11.90 -5.29
C GLY A 217 -2.35 12.73 -4.76
N LEU A 218 -3.55 12.28 -5.07
CA LEU A 218 -4.82 12.84 -4.62
C LEU A 218 -5.63 11.75 -3.91
N SER A 219 -6.22 12.09 -2.77
CA SER A 219 -7.23 11.23 -2.14
C SER A 219 -8.59 11.56 -2.78
N LEU A 220 -9.14 10.66 -3.59
CA LEU A 220 -10.40 10.87 -4.31
C LEU A 220 -11.41 9.80 -3.94
N CYS A 221 -12.70 10.13 -3.89
CA CYS A 221 -13.73 9.09 -3.81
C CYS A 221 -13.83 8.34 -5.14
N LYS A 222 -14.47 7.16 -5.15
CA LYS A 222 -14.61 6.33 -6.37
C LYS A 222 -15.11 7.10 -7.59
N LEU A 223 -16.11 7.98 -7.40
CA LEU A 223 -16.69 8.81 -8.46
C LEU A 223 -15.68 9.83 -9.00
N HIS A 224 -15.05 10.61 -8.12
CA HIS A 224 -14.08 11.63 -8.54
C HIS A 224 -12.81 11.04 -9.11
N HIS A 225 -12.38 9.87 -8.63
CA HIS A 225 -11.24 9.15 -9.19
C HIS A 225 -11.52 8.76 -10.64
N ALA A 226 -12.65 8.09 -10.89
CA ALA A 226 -13.03 7.69 -12.24
C ALA A 226 -13.18 8.91 -13.16
N ALA A 227 -13.85 9.98 -12.71
CA ALA A 227 -14.03 11.20 -13.49
C ALA A 227 -12.69 11.90 -13.80
N TYR A 228 -11.74 11.89 -12.86
CA TYR A 228 -10.41 12.46 -13.07
C TYR A 228 -9.60 11.66 -14.09
N ASP A 229 -9.61 10.34 -13.99
CA ASP A 229 -8.88 9.47 -14.91
C ASP A 229 -9.40 9.54 -16.35
N THR A 230 -10.71 9.80 -16.54
CA THR A 230 -11.35 9.89 -17.86
C THR A 230 -11.50 11.32 -18.40
N ASN A 231 -10.79 12.31 -17.83
CA ASN A 231 -10.88 13.72 -18.24
C ASN A 231 -12.29 14.35 -18.12
N LEU A 232 -13.17 13.80 -17.30
CA LEU A 232 -14.46 14.42 -16.98
C LEU A 232 -14.32 15.47 -15.86
N LEU A 233 -13.27 15.31 -15.03
CA LEU A 233 -12.89 16.23 -13.97
C LEU A 233 -11.40 16.61 -14.13
N GLY A 234 -11.11 17.90 -14.19
CA GLY A 234 -9.78 18.48 -14.16
C GLY A 234 -9.50 19.19 -12.84
N ILE A 235 -8.22 19.32 -12.48
CA ILE A 235 -7.78 20.11 -11.34
C ILE A 235 -6.65 21.01 -11.79
N SER A 236 -6.85 22.32 -11.70
CA SER A 236 -5.89 23.33 -12.12
C SER A 236 -4.74 23.52 -11.11
N PRO A 237 -3.64 24.21 -11.47
CA PRO A 237 -2.49 24.47 -10.58
C PRO A 237 -2.79 25.36 -9.38
N ASP A 238 -3.88 26.12 -9.41
CA ASP A 238 -4.43 26.89 -8.29
C ASP A 238 -5.39 26.07 -7.40
N TYR A 239 -5.48 24.76 -7.66
CA TYR A 239 -6.30 23.79 -6.93
C TYR A 239 -7.81 23.96 -7.12
N ALA A 240 -8.25 24.55 -8.23
CA ALA A 240 -9.66 24.62 -8.59
C ALA A 240 -10.07 23.35 -9.37
N VAL A 241 -11.25 22.84 -9.06
CA VAL A 241 -11.87 21.74 -9.78
C VAL A 241 -12.57 22.30 -11.01
N HIS A 242 -12.42 21.60 -12.13
CA HIS A 242 -13.10 21.92 -13.39
C HIS A 242 -13.84 20.69 -13.89
N ILE A 243 -15.08 20.86 -14.32
CA ILE A 243 -15.88 19.80 -14.93
C ILE A 243 -15.93 20.02 -16.44
N ASN A 244 -15.77 18.94 -17.20
CA ASN A 244 -15.87 18.97 -18.66
C ASN A 244 -17.21 19.62 -19.11
N ARG A 245 -17.17 20.40 -20.19
CA ARG A 245 -18.32 21.20 -20.64
C ARG A 245 -19.51 20.34 -21.05
N GLU A 246 -19.29 19.23 -21.75
CA GLU A 246 -20.37 18.33 -22.17
C GLU A 246 -21.11 17.79 -20.94
N LEU A 247 -20.37 17.45 -19.88
CA LEU A 247 -20.93 16.97 -18.62
C LEU A 247 -21.67 18.07 -17.83
N MET A 248 -21.29 19.33 -18.00
CA MET A 248 -22.00 20.48 -17.42
C MET A 248 -23.35 20.76 -18.10
N ASP A 249 -23.45 20.48 -19.40
CA ASP A 249 -24.66 20.70 -20.18
C ASP A 249 -25.62 19.48 -20.14
N GLU A 250 -25.13 18.31 -19.68
CA GLU A 250 -25.94 17.10 -19.48
C GLU A 250 -26.95 17.24 -18.32
N VAL A 251 -28.16 16.71 -18.53
CA VAL A 251 -29.22 16.64 -17.52
C VAL A 251 -29.46 15.18 -17.15
N ASP A 252 -29.03 14.80 -15.96
CA ASP A 252 -29.18 13.45 -15.40
C ASP A 252 -29.58 13.52 -13.91
N GLY A 253 -29.57 12.37 -13.23
CA GLY A 253 -29.93 12.20 -11.84
C GLY A 253 -29.06 12.96 -10.82
N PRO A 254 -29.44 12.88 -9.53
CA PRO A 254 -28.84 13.70 -8.47
C PRO A 254 -27.33 13.49 -8.31
N MET A 255 -26.79 12.33 -8.69
CA MET A 255 -25.36 12.06 -8.60
C MET A 255 -24.53 12.85 -9.63
N LEU A 256 -25.04 13.08 -10.84
CA LEU A 256 -24.36 13.94 -11.81
C LEU A 256 -24.30 15.38 -11.28
N ARG A 257 -25.45 15.89 -10.83
CA ARG A 257 -25.59 17.26 -10.31
C ARG A 257 -24.75 17.50 -9.06
N HIS A 258 -25.03 16.78 -7.97
CA HIS A 258 -24.42 17.02 -6.67
C HIS A 258 -23.05 16.36 -6.52
N GLY A 259 -22.79 15.29 -7.29
CA GLY A 259 -21.53 14.57 -7.24
C GLY A 259 -20.46 15.15 -8.16
N LEU A 260 -20.82 15.76 -9.29
CA LEU A 260 -19.86 16.28 -10.27
C LEU A 260 -20.10 17.77 -10.59
N GLN A 261 -21.23 18.15 -11.17
CA GLN A 261 -21.46 19.52 -11.68
C GLN A 261 -21.27 20.60 -10.61
N GLU A 262 -21.82 20.40 -9.41
CA GLU A 262 -21.67 21.34 -8.28
C GLU A 262 -20.25 21.38 -7.68
N MET A 263 -19.34 20.52 -8.14
CA MET A 263 -17.93 20.56 -7.77
C MET A 263 -17.12 21.53 -8.65
N ASP A 264 -17.65 21.95 -9.80
CA ASP A 264 -16.99 22.93 -10.66
C ASP A 264 -16.70 24.23 -9.90
N GLY A 265 -15.49 24.75 -10.08
CA GLY A 265 -14.99 25.95 -9.38
C GLY A 265 -14.65 25.76 -7.91
N ARG A 266 -14.89 24.59 -7.30
CA ARG A 266 -14.50 24.36 -5.89
C ARG A 266 -12.99 24.24 -5.75
N THR A 267 -12.46 24.77 -4.66
CA THR A 267 -11.05 24.57 -4.28
C THR A 267 -10.87 23.24 -3.54
N LEU A 268 -9.79 22.53 -3.84
CA LEU A 268 -9.44 21.30 -3.14
C LEU A 268 -9.25 21.48 -1.62
N ALA A 269 -9.67 20.47 -0.88
CA ALA A 269 -9.30 20.29 0.52
C ALA A 269 -7.87 19.72 0.64
N LEU A 270 -6.89 20.60 0.82
CA LEU A 270 -5.47 20.26 0.79
C LEU A 270 -4.97 19.55 2.07
N PRO A 271 -3.89 18.75 1.97
CA PRO A 271 -3.17 18.23 3.13
C PRO A 271 -2.73 19.35 4.09
N LYS A 272 -2.77 19.05 5.40
CA LYS A 272 -2.37 19.99 6.46
C LYS A 272 -0.89 20.40 6.35
N ARG A 273 -0.03 19.44 6.01
CA ARG A 273 1.41 19.67 5.83
C ARG A 273 1.65 20.24 4.43
N VAL A 274 2.30 21.40 4.36
CA VAL A 274 2.58 22.08 3.09
C VAL A 274 3.43 21.20 2.16
N THR A 275 4.37 20.45 2.71
CA THR A 275 5.24 19.51 1.97
C THR A 275 4.49 18.37 1.30
N ASP A 276 3.26 18.09 1.76
CA ASP A 276 2.45 16.96 1.31
C ASP A 276 1.39 17.43 0.30
N ARG A 277 1.30 18.73 0.00
CA ARG A 277 0.33 19.26 -0.97
C ARG A 277 0.66 18.80 -2.39
N PRO A 278 -0.35 18.65 -3.26
CA PRO A 278 -0.15 18.39 -4.68
C PRO A 278 0.85 19.36 -5.31
N SER A 279 1.76 18.84 -6.12
CA SER A 279 2.68 19.64 -6.92
C SER A 279 1.90 20.42 -7.96
N LYS A 280 2.03 21.74 -7.95
CA LYS A 280 1.39 22.63 -8.93
C LYS A 280 1.83 22.32 -10.35
N ASP A 281 3.10 21.99 -10.56
CA ASP A 281 3.64 21.66 -11.89
C ASP A 281 3.02 20.36 -12.44
N ARG A 282 2.82 19.36 -11.57
CA ARG A 282 2.14 18.09 -11.96
C ARG A 282 0.67 18.32 -12.28
N LEU A 283 0.01 19.15 -11.48
CA LEU A 283 -1.36 19.56 -11.76
C LEU A 283 -1.43 20.31 -13.09
N ALA A 284 -0.48 21.20 -13.39
CA ALA A 284 -0.44 21.91 -14.68
C ALA A 284 -0.35 20.94 -15.86
N GLU A 285 0.63 20.04 -15.83
CA GLU A 285 0.81 19.01 -16.87
C GLU A 285 -0.47 18.16 -17.04
N ARG A 286 -1.05 17.66 -15.94
CA ARG A 286 -2.26 16.84 -16.01
C ARG A 286 -3.50 17.64 -16.43
N PHE A 287 -3.56 18.92 -16.09
CA PHE A 287 -4.65 19.82 -16.44
C PHE A 287 -4.61 20.20 -17.92
N ASP A 288 -3.43 20.36 -18.50
CA ASP A 288 -3.28 20.56 -19.96
C ASP A 288 -3.85 19.36 -20.73
N GLU A 289 -3.64 18.12 -20.25
CA GLU A 289 -4.25 16.92 -20.83
C GLU A 289 -5.78 16.93 -20.72
N PHE A 290 -6.33 17.43 -19.60
CA PHE A 290 -7.77 17.59 -19.43
C PHE A 290 -8.34 18.63 -20.40
N CYS A 291 -7.69 19.80 -20.53
CA CYS A 291 -8.09 20.86 -21.46
C CYS A 291 -8.03 20.43 -22.92
N ALA A 292 -7.03 19.62 -23.30
CA ALA A 292 -6.91 19.09 -24.66
C ALA A 292 -7.98 18.04 -25.01
N ALA A 293 -8.57 17.41 -23.99
CA ALA A 293 -9.62 16.39 -24.14
C ALA A 293 -11.03 16.95 -23.95
N SER A 294 -11.18 18.24 -23.58
CA SER A 294 -12.45 18.88 -23.22
C SER A 294 -12.99 19.84 -24.26
#